data_AF-A0A4Z0PQ31-F1
#
_entry.id   AF-A0A4Z0PQ31-F1
#
_cell.length_a   1.000
_cell.length_b   1.000
_cell.length_c   1.000
_cell.angle_alpha   90.00
_cell.angle_beta   90.00
_cell.angle_gamma   90.00
#
_symmetry.space_group_name_H-M   'P 1'
#
loop_
_entity.id
_entity.type
_entity.pdbx_description
1 polymer ?
#
loop_
_entity_poly.entity_id
_entity_poly.type
_entity_poly.pdbx_seq_one_letter_code
_entity_poly.pdbx_strand_id
1 'polypeptide(L)'
;MDQNRVMKDQKLANKYPTSCFVVEIHRAEALPRIGHTSKPAASLYIGVMNTPSATPTSGLVLLECLVAGTTHRENLRQHEPALYLGQLLQLVREADSKYDDWAVKVLTAEAEAGVWLGYLPEVRNETVARLLDAGYPLQARLTHKAWDEDWLQLEVEVVLLSQ
;
A
#
# COMPACT_ATOMS: atom_id res chain seq x y z
N MET A 1 -18.54 -24.03 28.47
CA MET A 1 -18.41 -23.35 27.16
C MET A 1 -18.16 -21.89 27.45
N ASP A 2 -16.95 -21.44 27.16
CA ASP A 2 -16.39 -20.17 27.62
C ASP A 2 -16.92 -18.99 26.77
N GLN A 3 -17.76 -18.16 27.38
CA GLN A 3 -18.39 -16.98 26.76
C GLN A 3 -17.34 -15.93 26.34
N ASN A 4 -16.11 -15.98 26.86
CA ASN A 4 -15.03 -15.07 26.46
C ASN A 4 -14.38 -15.42 25.12
N ARG A 5 -14.56 -16.65 24.61
CA ARG A 5 -14.03 -17.04 23.29
C ARG A 5 -14.90 -16.50 22.15
N VAL A 6 -16.21 -16.52 22.33
CA VAL A 6 -17.20 -16.04 21.34
C VAL A 6 -17.12 -14.51 21.15
N MET A 7 -16.81 -13.75 22.20
CA MET A 7 -16.65 -12.29 22.10
C MET A 7 -15.36 -11.83 21.41
N LYS A 8 -14.29 -12.65 21.41
CA LYS A 8 -13.04 -12.33 20.70
C LYS A 8 -13.20 -12.47 19.19
N ASP A 9 -13.91 -13.50 18.74
CA ASP A 9 -14.17 -13.71 17.31
C ASP A 9 -15.11 -12.64 16.73
N GLN A 10 -16.06 -12.13 17.53
CA GLN A 10 -16.95 -11.04 17.13
C GLN A 10 -16.24 -9.67 17.07
N LYS A 11 -15.13 -9.48 17.81
CA LYS A 11 -14.29 -8.27 17.74
C LYS A 11 -13.34 -8.26 16.54
N LEU A 12 -13.01 -9.41 15.97
CA LEU A 12 -12.22 -9.51 14.74
C LEU A 12 -13.05 -9.15 13.50
N ALA A 13 -14.35 -9.46 13.52
CA ALA A 13 -15.27 -9.18 12.41
C ALA A 13 -15.64 -7.69 12.23
N ASN A 14 -15.30 -6.81 13.18
CA ASN A 14 -15.69 -5.39 13.15
C ASN A 14 -14.51 -4.41 13.00
N LYS A 15 -13.31 -4.92 12.66
CA LYS A 15 -12.10 -4.08 12.50
C LYS A 15 -11.85 -3.60 11.06
N TYR A 16 -12.65 -4.06 10.10
CA TYR A 16 -12.54 -3.63 8.70
C TYR A 16 -13.84 -2.98 8.22
N PRO A 17 -14.08 -1.69 8.53
CA PRO A 17 -15.07 -0.94 7.79
C PRO A 17 -14.54 -0.72 6.38
N THR A 18 -15.14 -1.41 5.42
CA THR A 18 -15.08 -1.09 4.00
C THR A 18 -15.42 0.39 3.79
N SER A 19 -14.53 1.10 3.10
CA SER A 19 -14.77 2.29 2.27
C SER A 19 -15.49 3.47 2.92
N CYS A 20 -14.73 4.49 3.31
CA CYS A 20 -15.15 5.89 3.20
C CYS A 20 -13.92 6.75 2.85
N PHE A 21 -13.71 7.00 1.57
CA PHE A 21 -12.91 8.14 1.12
C PHE A 21 -13.64 9.42 1.57
N VAL A 22 -13.07 10.15 2.53
CA VAL A 22 -13.51 11.51 2.83
C VAL A 22 -12.74 12.43 1.89
N VAL A 23 -13.38 12.88 0.81
CA VAL A 23 -12.85 13.99 0.01
C VAL A 23 -13.23 15.27 0.73
N GLU A 24 -12.23 15.92 1.31
CA GLU A 24 -12.37 17.23 1.93
C GLU A 24 -12.58 18.29 0.83
N ILE A 25 -13.83 18.74 0.67
CA ILE A 25 -14.17 19.83 -0.25
C ILE A 25 -13.83 21.15 0.45
N HIS A 26 -12.75 21.81 0.03
CA HIS A 26 -12.46 23.18 0.45
C HIS A 26 -13.63 24.10 0.06
N ARG A 27 -14.22 24.75 1.08
CA ARG A 27 -15.25 25.79 0.93
C ARG A 27 -14.71 26.94 0.09
N ALA A 28 -15.34 27.20 -1.05
CA ALA A 28 -15.17 28.45 -1.78
C ALA A 28 -15.93 29.57 -1.03
N GLU A 29 -15.20 30.54 -0.47
CA GLU A 29 -15.79 31.75 0.09
C GLU A 29 -16.36 32.64 -1.03
N ALA A 30 -17.60 33.09 -0.83
CA ALA A 30 -18.34 33.91 -1.77
C ALA A 30 -17.94 35.40 -1.66
N LEU A 31 -17.56 36.02 -2.77
CA LEU A 31 -17.35 37.47 -2.87
C LEU A 31 -18.70 38.24 -2.90
N PRO A 32 -18.74 39.48 -2.38
CA PRO A 32 -19.98 40.25 -2.25
C PRO A 32 -20.49 40.77 -3.61
N ARG A 33 -21.82 40.76 -3.76
CA ARG A 33 -22.54 41.14 -4.97
C ARG A 33 -22.59 42.67 -5.13
N ILE A 34 -22.11 43.17 -6.26
CA ILE A 34 -22.51 44.47 -6.81
C ILE A 34 -23.61 44.22 -7.86
N GLY A 35 -24.65 45.05 -7.83
CA GLY A 35 -25.94 44.81 -8.47
C GLY A 35 -26.01 44.87 -10.00
N HIS A 36 -27.26 44.81 -10.46
CA HIS A 36 -27.79 44.91 -11.82
C HIS A 36 -27.95 43.62 -12.65
N THR A 37 -29.18 43.12 -12.59
CA THR A 37 -30.03 42.59 -13.67
C THR A 37 -29.35 42.14 -14.97
N SER A 38 -29.17 40.83 -15.11
CA SER A 38 -29.63 40.06 -16.29
C SER A 38 -29.38 38.58 -16.03
N LYS A 39 -30.40 37.74 -16.24
CA LYS A 39 -30.29 36.28 -16.18
C LYS A 39 -29.14 35.79 -17.08
N PRO A 40 -28.34 34.82 -16.62
CA PRO A 40 -27.81 33.81 -17.52
C PRO A 40 -28.43 32.45 -17.19
N ALA A 41 -28.88 31.76 -18.24
CA ALA A 41 -29.27 30.37 -18.19
C ALA A 41 -28.06 29.53 -17.73
N ALA A 42 -28.16 28.94 -16.53
CA ALA A 42 -27.18 27.98 -16.06
C ALA A 42 -27.33 26.70 -16.88
N SER A 43 -26.47 26.54 -17.90
CA SER A 43 -26.29 25.26 -18.59
C SER A 43 -25.59 24.32 -17.62
N LEU A 44 -26.32 23.32 -17.13
CA LEU A 44 -25.82 22.31 -16.20
C LEU A 44 -24.96 21.31 -17.00
N TYR A 45 -23.65 21.49 -17.01
CA TYR A 45 -22.72 20.48 -17.50
C TYR A 45 -22.69 19.32 -16.50
N ILE A 46 -23.44 18.25 -16.79
CA ILE A 46 -23.25 16.96 -16.12
C ILE A 46 -22.02 16.33 -16.76
N GLY A 47 -20.84 16.63 -16.20
CA GLY A 47 -19.62 15.91 -16.53
C GLY A 47 -19.80 14.45 -16.10
N VAL A 48 -19.85 13.54 -17.07
CA VAL A 48 -19.75 12.10 -16.81
C VAL A 48 -18.35 11.85 -16.26
N MET A 49 -18.27 11.69 -14.95
CA MET A 49 -17.02 11.36 -14.28
C MET A 49 -16.75 9.90 -14.61
N ASN A 50 -15.85 9.64 -15.57
CA ASN A 50 -15.27 8.32 -15.74
C ASN A 50 -14.50 8.00 -14.46
N THR A 51 -15.15 7.34 -13.51
CA THR A 51 -14.46 6.65 -12.44
C THR A 51 -13.65 5.53 -13.09
N PRO A 52 -12.31 5.53 -13.01
CA PRO A 52 -11.56 4.33 -13.37
C PRO A 52 -12.03 3.24 -12.41
N SER A 53 -12.74 2.25 -12.95
CA SER A 53 -12.99 1.01 -12.23
C SER A 53 -11.63 0.36 -12.03
N ALA A 54 -11.09 0.46 -10.82
CA ALA A 54 -9.95 -0.34 -10.41
C ALA A 54 -10.43 -1.79 -10.39
N THR A 55 -10.33 -2.47 -11.53
CA THR A 55 -10.50 -3.92 -11.57
C THR A 55 -9.38 -4.46 -10.68
N PRO A 56 -9.67 -5.23 -9.62
CA PRO A 56 -8.61 -5.85 -8.85
C PRO A 56 -7.83 -6.72 -9.84
N THR A 57 -6.58 -6.34 -10.13
CA THR A 57 -5.69 -7.17 -10.93
C THR A 57 -5.60 -8.52 -10.24
N SER A 58 -6.18 -9.55 -10.86
CA SER A 58 -6.13 -10.92 -10.36
C SER A 58 -4.69 -11.42 -10.42
N GLY A 59 -3.93 -11.15 -9.36
CA GLY A 59 -2.56 -11.61 -9.17
C GLY A 59 -2.52 -12.86 -8.30
N LEU A 60 -1.56 -13.74 -8.54
CA LEU A 60 -1.32 -14.93 -7.72
C LEU A 60 -0.41 -14.56 -6.54
N VAL A 61 -0.90 -14.75 -5.31
CA VAL A 61 -0.08 -14.58 -4.11
C VAL A 61 0.91 -15.74 -4.00
N LEU A 62 2.20 -15.43 -3.97
CA LEU A 62 3.29 -16.41 -3.89
C LEU A 62 3.84 -16.56 -2.47
N LEU A 63 3.87 -15.47 -1.71
CA LEU A 63 4.53 -15.39 -0.41
C LEU A 63 3.88 -14.31 0.45
N GLU A 64 3.43 -14.67 1.65
CA GLU A 64 3.06 -13.72 2.69
C GLU A 64 4.16 -13.70 3.76
N CYS A 65 4.69 -12.53 4.11
CA CYS A 65 5.79 -12.44 5.07
C CYS A 65 5.91 -11.08 5.75
N LEU A 66 6.62 -11.07 6.87
CA LEU A 66 7.17 -9.84 7.45
C LEU A 66 8.37 -9.36 6.66
N VAL A 67 8.46 -8.05 6.44
CA VAL A 67 9.66 -7.40 5.91
C VAL A 67 10.76 -7.49 6.96
N ALA A 68 11.90 -8.07 6.59
CA ALA A 68 13.07 -8.22 7.43
C ALA A 68 13.95 -6.96 7.43
N GLY A 69 14.67 -6.75 8.53
CA GLY A 69 15.68 -5.70 8.64
C GLY A 69 15.13 -4.27 8.75
N THR A 70 13.85 -4.09 9.08
CA THR A 70 13.25 -2.76 9.31
C THR A 70 13.91 -2.02 10.48
N THR A 71 14.40 -2.73 11.50
CA THR A 71 15.16 -2.14 12.63
C THR A 71 16.45 -1.44 12.20
N HIS A 72 17.03 -1.79 11.05
CA HIS A 72 18.25 -1.16 10.53
C HIS A 72 17.95 0.07 9.64
N ARG A 73 16.73 0.59 9.69
CA ARG A 73 16.27 1.71 8.84
C ARG A 73 15.83 2.88 9.71
N GLU A 74 16.76 3.82 9.93
CA GLU A 74 16.55 5.00 10.78
C GLU A 74 15.44 5.93 10.24
N ASN A 75 15.26 5.96 8.93
CA ASN A 75 14.29 6.82 8.25
C ASN A 75 12.86 6.25 8.22
N LEU A 76 12.58 5.05 8.75
CA LEU A 76 11.23 4.50 8.65
C LEU A 76 10.17 5.30 9.43
N ARG A 77 10.53 5.90 10.56
CA ARG A 77 9.58 6.73 11.34
C ARG A 77 9.01 7.91 10.55
N GLN A 78 9.81 8.53 9.68
CA GLN A 78 9.35 9.66 8.86
C GLN A 78 8.56 9.21 7.62
N HIS A 79 8.80 8.00 7.10
CA HIS A 79 8.15 7.51 5.89
C HIS A 79 6.90 6.66 6.15
N GLU A 80 6.81 5.99 7.30
CA GLU A 80 5.68 5.14 7.67
C GLU A 80 4.31 5.84 7.60
N PRO A 81 4.15 7.13 7.97
CA PRO A 81 2.87 7.82 7.82
C PRO A 81 2.36 7.90 6.38
N ALA A 82 3.26 7.88 5.39
CA ALA A 82 2.90 7.87 3.97
C ALA A 82 2.55 6.47 3.44
N LEU A 83 2.89 5.41 4.18
CA LEU A 83 2.53 4.04 3.80
C LEU A 83 1.04 3.79 4.05
N TYR A 84 0.38 3.05 3.16
CA TYR A 84 -1.04 2.68 3.33
C TYR A 84 -1.30 1.22 2.96
N LEU A 85 -2.32 0.62 3.58
CA LEU A 85 -2.67 -0.77 3.30
C LEU A 85 -3.17 -0.92 1.86
N GLY A 86 -2.76 -1.99 1.19
CA GLY A 86 -2.99 -2.21 -0.23
C GLY A 86 -1.98 -1.50 -1.14
N GLN A 87 -1.07 -0.69 -0.60
CA GLN A 87 -0.02 -0.04 -1.38
C GLN A 87 0.85 -1.07 -2.08
N LEU A 88 1.11 -0.83 -3.37
CA LEU A 88 2.05 -1.60 -4.16
C LEU A 88 3.49 -1.14 -3.85
N LEU A 89 4.34 -2.11 -3.62
CA LEU A 89 5.75 -1.99 -3.29
C LEU A 89 6.58 -2.69 -4.37
N GLN A 90 7.74 -2.14 -4.65
CA GLN A 90 8.69 -2.70 -5.59
C GLN A 90 9.54 -3.77 -4.92
N LEU A 91 9.81 -4.84 -5.68
CA LEU A 91 10.75 -5.89 -5.32
C LEU A 91 11.97 -5.75 -6.22
N VAL A 92 13.13 -5.48 -5.63
CA VAL A 92 14.38 -5.26 -6.37
C VAL A 92 15.39 -6.31 -5.96
N ARG A 93 15.85 -7.06 -6.96
CA ARG A 93 16.90 -8.05 -6.79
C ARG A 93 18.25 -7.39 -6.46
N GLU A 94 18.97 -7.90 -5.47
CA GLU A 94 20.35 -7.52 -5.15
C GLU A 94 21.27 -8.75 -5.29
N ALA A 95 21.65 -9.08 -6.53
CA ALA A 95 22.40 -10.29 -6.85
C ALA A 95 23.87 -10.28 -6.40
N ASP A 96 24.41 -9.11 -6.08
CA ASP A 96 25.78 -8.88 -5.60
C ASP A 96 25.86 -8.67 -4.08
N SER A 97 24.80 -9.01 -3.35
CA SER A 97 24.79 -9.00 -1.88
C SER A 97 25.90 -9.88 -1.31
N LYS A 98 26.62 -9.38 -0.32
CA LYS A 98 27.69 -10.11 0.38
C LYS A 98 27.17 -11.05 1.49
N TYR A 99 25.89 -10.95 1.82
CA TYR A 99 25.31 -11.59 2.99
C TYR A 99 24.29 -12.68 2.64
N ASP A 100 23.59 -12.50 1.51
CA ASP A 100 22.49 -13.37 1.09
C ASP A 100 22.43 -13.40 -0.43
N ASP A 101 22.75 -14.56 -1.01
CA ASP A 101 22.77 -14.78 -2.45
C ASP A 101 21.41 -14.52 -3.11
N TRP A 102 20.30 -14.61 -2.37
CA TRP A 102 18.94 -14.43 -2.86
C TRP A 102 18.27 -13.13 -2.37
N ALA A 103 19.07 -12.15 -1.93
CA ALA A 103 18.55 -10.88 -1.42
C ALA A 103 17.57 -10.18 -2.39
N VAL A 104 16.40 -9.82 -1.86
CA VAL A 104 15.36 -9.05 -2.54
C VAL A 104 14.92 -7.89 -1.64
N LYS A 105 15.19 -6.67 -2.07
CA LYS A 105 14.78 -5.44 -1.39
C LYS A 105 13.30 -5.17 -1.59
N VAL A 106 12.66 -4.61 -0.57
CA VAL A 106 11.30 -4.08 -0.62
C VAL A 106 11.37 -2.55 -0.58
N LEU A 107 10.87 -1.88 -1.60
CA LEU A 107 10.90 -0.42 -1.72
C LEU A 107 9.51 0.17 -2.01
N THR A 108 9.29 1.43 -1.66
CA THR A 108 8.12 2.18 -2.15
C THR A 108 8.25 2.47 -3.65
N ALA A 109 7.12 2.66 -4.34
CA ALA A 109 7.07 2.87 -5.78
C ALA A 109 7.24 4.35 -6.22
N GLU A 110 7.98 5.15 -5.46
CA GLU A 110 8.16 6.59 -5.72
C GLU A 110 9.03 6.86 -6.97
N ALA A 111 8.82 8.02 -7.61
CA ALA A 111 9.51 8.40 -8.85
C ALA A 111 10.97 8.85 -8.63
N GLU A 112 11.27 9.43 -7.47
CA GLU A 112 12.64 9.58 -6.96
C GLU A 112 12.96 8.32 -6.16
N ALA A 113 14.19 7.81 -6.27
CA ALA A 113 14.61 6.49 -5.77
C ALA A 113 13.85 6.06 -4.50
N GLY A 114 12.95 5.07 -4.66
CA GLY A 114 11.97 4.71 -3.65
C GLY A 114 12.56 4.44 -2.27
N VAL A 115 11.78 4.66 -1.22
CA VAL A 115 12.19 4.41 0.16
C VAL A 115 12.42 2.92 0.36
N TRP A 116 13.64 2.56 0.74
CA TRP A 116 14.00 1.19 1.05
C TRP A 116 13.48 0.79 2.43
N LEU A 117 12.49 -0.10 2.44
CA LEU A 117 11.80 -0.54 3.65
C LEU A 117 12.51 -1.69 4.37
N GLY A 118 13.17 -2.57 3.60
CA GLY A 118 13.88 -3.73 4.13
C GLY A 118 14.05 -4.81 3.07
N TYR A 119 14.07 -6.07 3.50
CA TYR A 119 14.22 -7.24 2.64
C TYR A 119 13.07 -8.23 2.80
N LEU A 120 12.88 -9.10 1.81
CA LEU A 120 12.21 -10.38 2.05
C LEU A 120 13.06 -11.25 2.99
N PRO A 121 12.45 -12.06 3.88
CA PRO A 121 13.20 -12.88 4.82
C PRO A 121 14.02 -13.95 4.09
N GLU A 122 15.29 -14.09 4.45
CA GLU A 122 16.29 -15.00 3.84
C GLU A 122 15.76 -16.43 3.65
N VAL A 123 15.08 -16.97 4.66
CA VAL A 123 14.57 -18.36 4.65
C VAL A 123 13.51 -18.61 3.57
N ARG A 124 12.92 -17.56 2.97
CA ARG A 124 11.79 -17.67 2.04
C ARG A 124 11.94 -16.85 0.76
N ASN A 125 13.08 -16.20 0.53
CA ASN A 125 13.25 -15.27 -0.60
C ASN A 125 13.72 -15.93 -1.91
N GLU A 126 14.33 -17.13 -1.86
CA GLU A 126 14.92 -17.80 -3.04
C GLU A 126 13.95 -17.90 -4.23
N THR A 127 12.72 -18.38 -4.00
CA THR A 127 11.73 -18.54 -5.09
C THR A 127 11.39 -17.20 -5.73
N VAL A 128 11.24 -16.13 -4.93
CA VAL A 128 10.94 -14.79 -5.43
C VAL A 128 12.13 -14.25 -6.22
N ALA A 129 13.35 -14.42 -5.71
CA ALA A 129 14.57 -13.99 -6.37
C ALA A 129 14.74 -14.67 -7.74
N ARG A 130 14.55 -15.99 -7.82
CA ARG A 130 14.61 -16.74 -9.09
C ARG A 130 13.56 -16.29 -10.10
N LEU A 131 12.35 -15.95 -9.64
CA LEU A 131 11.31 -15.43 -10.52
C LEU A 131 11.66 -14.02 -11.04
N LEU A 132 12.25 -13.16 -10.20
CA LEU A 132 12.77 -11.87 -10.65
C LEU A 132 13.92 -12.05 -11.66
N ASP A 133 14.86 -12.95 -11.40
CA ASP A 133 15.98 -13.26 -12.30
C ASP A 133 15.48 -13.80 -13.66
N ALA A 134 14.35 -14.52 -13.67
CA ALA A 134 13.70 -14.98 -14.89
C ALA A 134 12.80 -13.93 -15.57
N GLY A 135 12.68 -12.72 -15.02
CA GLY A 135 11.94 -11.60 -15.61
C GLY A 135 10.42 -11.64 -15.39
N TYR A 136 9.93 -12.41 -14.41
CA TYR A 136 8.51 -12.40 -14.08
C TYR A 136 8.09 -11.08 -13.41
N PRO A 137 6.90 -10.55 -13.72
CA PRO A 137 6.40 -9.32 -13.13
C PRO A 137 5.89 -9.57 -11.71
N LEU A 138 6.72 -9.28 -10.71
CA LEU A 138 6.37 -9.40 -9.30
C LEU A 138 6.25 -8.03 -8.64
N GLN A 139 5.30 -7.90 -7.73
CA GLN A 139 5.18 -6.77 -6.80
C GLN A 139 4.91 -7.28 -5.40
N ALA A 140 5.18 -6.45 -4.40
CA ALA A 140 4.68 -6.68 -3.05
C ALA A 140 3.47 -5.77 -2.80
N ARG A 141 2.54 -6.21 -1.95
CA ARG A 141 1.42 -5.41 -1.47
C ARG A 141 1.50 -5.33 0.04
N LEU A 142 1.46 -4.11 0.60
CA LEU A 142 1.43 -3.91 2.04
C LEU A 142 0.08 -4.33 2.61
N THR A 143 0.05 -5.26 3.56
CA THR A 143 -1.20 -5.78 4.16
C THR A 143 -1.33 -5.46 5.63
N HIS A 144 -0.22 -5.23 6.32
CA HIS A 144 -0.21 -4.75 7.69
C HIS A 144 0.95 -3.78 7.93
N LYS A 145 0.72 -2.80 8.80
CA LYS A 145 1.79 -1.98 9.40
C LYS A 145 1.47 -1.70 10.87
N ALA A 146 2.45 -1.88 11.74
CA ALA A 146 2.34 -1.56 13.15
C ALA A 146 3.72 -1.22 13.74
N TRP A 147 3.74 -0.25 14.66
CA TRP A 147 4.92 0.00 15.49
C TRP A 147 4.83 -0.86 16.75
N ASP A 148 5.93 -1.56 17.05
CA ASP A 148 6.19 -2.20 18.34
C ASP A 148 7.45 -1.56 18.93
N GLU A 149 7.26 -0.62 19.86
CA GLU A 149 8.30 0.25 20.44
C GLU A 149 9.18 0.93 19.37
N ASP A 150 10.34 0.35 19.09
CA ASP A 150 11.35 0.84 18.16
C ASP A 150 11.41 0.07 16.84
N TRP A 151 10.51 -0.89 16.65
CA TRP A 151 10.46 -1.74 15.47
C TRP A 151 9.18 -1.51 14.66
N LEU A 152 9.35 -1.27 13.36
CA LEU A 152 8.23 -1.21 12.42
C LEU A 152 7.98 -2.60 11.84
N GLN A 153 6.86 -3.20 12.23
CA GLN A 153 6.33 -4.43 11.66
C GLN A 153 5.59 -4.10 10.35
N LEU A 154 6.08 -4.61 9.23
CA LEU A 154 5.42 -4.52 7.93
C LEU A 154 5.12 -5.94 7.43
N GLU A 155 3.86 -6.26 7.18
CA GLU A 155 3.47 -7.50 6.51
C GLU A 155 3.15 -7.19 5.06
N VAL A 156 3.68 -8.03 4.17
CA VAL A 156 3.50 -7.91 2.73
C VAL A 156 3.10 -9.24 2.13
N GLU A 157 2.40 -9.16 1.02
CA GLU A 157 2.14 -10.28 0.12
C GLU A 157 2.89 -10.03 -1.18
N VAL A 158 3.72 -10.99 -1.61
CA VAL A 158 4.33 -11.01 -2.93
C VAL A 158 3.34 -11.58 -3.92
N VAL A 159 3.10 -10.83 -4.99
CA VAL A 159 2.08 -11.10 -5.99
C VAL A 159 2.74 -11.19 -7.35
N LEU A 160 2.48 -12.30 -8.04
CA LEU A 160 2.74 -12.44 -9.47
C LEU A 160 1.60 -11.81 -10.25
N LEU A 161 1.92 -10.82 -11.08
CA LEU A 161 0.95 -10.13 -11.91
C LEU A 161 0.57 -11.00 -13.11
N SER A 162 -0.73 -11.14 -13.38
CA SER A 162 -1.19 -11.75 -14.62
C SER A 162 -0.97 -10.77 -15.79
N GLN A 163 -0.44 -11.31 -16.89
CA GLN A 163 -0.19 -10.59 -18.14
C GLN A 163 -1.43 -10.55 -19.03
#